data_AF-A0A835S9W0-F1
#
_entry.id   AF-A0A835S9W0-F1
#
_cell.length_a   1.000
_cell.length_b   1.000
_cell.length_c   1.000
_cell.angle_alpha   90.00
_cell.angle_beta   90.00
_cell.angle_gamma   90.00
#
_symmetry.space_group_name_H-M   'P 1'
#
loop_
_entity.id
_entity.type
_entity.pdbx_description
1 polymer ?
#
loop_
_entity_poly.entity_id
_entity_poly.type
_entity_poly.pdbx_seq_one_letter_code
_entity_poly.pdbx_strand_id
1 'polypeptide(L)'
;MPEIRIVAEDLISLDSAINCFFSLCKTANSAADLDVLQAILEQWEMLFSSREIKKEAASSPNESKWSNDDWDEGWETFPDDLINEEKEKESHSISNFHACWMEIVKKLVIYGRPSAVMELLDQSLLKPGGLLLDEGEAKSLFEMLVNIDCFVVVKILLLLPYDAPRLQCLQEAELVLKERGVPSNHIVHEYELLTVVLSAEVMQIVIFNPAFGTVFSYMCYLVGHLARVCQEELLKHRDGKGGSPDWCWSLLFGTLLLPCFIAELVLAKQCILAGFIVSRWMHTHPSLGLIDTVQASLHKYLEGQLLRVSDPMNGDLGASCNLHGALSRLSSKLNNLLQSALSDLKPST
;
A
#
# COMPACT_ATOMS: atom_id res chain seq x y z
N MET A 1 32.93 -7.73 -3.42
CA MET A 1 32.68 -8.72 -4.49
C MET A 1 33.98 -9.19 -5.13
N PRO A 2 34.21 -10.50 -5.30
CA PRO A 2 35.36 -11.02 -6.05
C PRO A 2 35.26 -10.66 -7.54
N GLU A 3 36.37 -10.78 -8.27
CA GLU A 3 36.65 -10.25 -9.63
C GLU A 3 35.77 -10.82 -10.78
N ILE A 4 34.45 -10.80 -10.67
CA ILE A 4 33.59 -11.00 -11.84
C ILE A 4 33.54 -9.69 -12.63
N ARG A 5 34.23 -9.65 -13.77
CA ARG A 5 34.16 -8.53 -14.72
C ARG A 5 32.91 -8.69 -15.58
N ILE A 6 31.96 -7.78 -15.41
CA ILE A 6 30.80 -7.66 -16.30
C ILE A 6 31.31 -7.17 -17.66
N VAL A 7 31.11 -7.95 -18.72
CA VAL A 7 31.49 -7.58 -20.09
C VAL A 7 30.26 -7.20 -20.92
N ALA A 8 30.47 -6.57 -22.07
CA ALA A 8 29.37 -6.09 -22.91
C ALA A 8 28.46 -7.24 -23.37
N GLU A 9 29.04 -8.43 -23.59
CA GLU A 9 28.35 -9.65 -23.99
C GLU A 9 27.31 -10.11 -22.97
N ASP A 10 27.55 -9.85 -21.68
CA ASP A 10 26.64 -10.21 -20.59
C ASP A 10 25.33 -9.40 -20.63
N LEU A 11 25.33 -8.23 -21.29
CA LEU A 11 24.19 -7.30 -21.33
C LEU A 11 23.55 -7.20 -22.73
N ILE A 12 23.87 -8.13 -23.64
CA ILE A 12 23.31 -8.16 -25.00
C ILE A 12 21.83 -8.56 -24.99
N SER A 13 21.47 -9.58 -24.21
CA SER A 13 20.10 -10.09 -24.08
C SER A 13 19.68 -10.16 -22.62
N LEU A 14 18.36 -10.28 -22.40
CA LEU A 14 17.80 -10.45 -21.07
C LEU A 14 18.32 -11.74 -20.41
N ASP A 15 18.31 -12.85 -21.14
CA ASP A 15 18.78 -14.16 -20.64
C ASP A 15 20.26 -14.14 -20.25
N SER A 16 21.12 -13.47 -21.03
CA SER A 16 22.54 -13.31 -20.70
C SER A 16 22.71 -12.50 -19.42
N ALA A 17 21.94 -11.42 -19.26
CA ALA A 17 22.00 -10.57 -18.07
C ALA A 17 21.55 -11.35 -16.84
N ILE A 18 20.41 -12.04 -16.90
CA ILE A 18 19.90 -12.89 -15.80
C ILE A 18 20.94 -13.94 -15.38
N ASN A 19 21.56 -14.64 -16.34
CA ASN A 19 22.60 -15.62 -16.03
C ASN A 19 23.85 -15.01 -15.39
N CYS A 20 24.28 -13.84 -15.87
CA CYS A 20 25.38 -13.09 -15.27
C CYS A 20 25.05 -12.68 -13.83
N PHE A 21 23.83 -12.19 -13.58
CA PHE A 21 23.36 -11.84 -12.25
C PHE A 21 23.41 -13.02 -11.28
N PHE A 22 22.89 -14.19 -11.67
CA PHE A 22 22.95 -15.38 -10.81
C PHE A 22 24.38 -15.83 -10.50
N SER A 23 25.32 -15.63 -11.43
CA SER A 23 26.75 -15.87 -11.16
C SER A 23 27.28 -14.92 -10.07
N LEU A 24 26.95 -13.63 -10.16
CA LEU A 24 27.29 -12.63 -9.14
C LEU A 24 26.67 -12.99 -7.78
N CYS A 25 25.39 -13.37 -7.74
CA CYS A 25 24.68 -13.80 -6.53
C CYS A 25 25.34 -15.00 -5.83
N LYS A 26 25.90 -15.96 -6.58
CA LYS A 26 26.61 -17.12 -6.02
C LYS A 26 27.90 -16.73 -5.30
N THR A 27 28.54 -15.64 -5.74
CA THR A 27 29.79 -15.16 -5.13
C THR A 27 29.59 -14.17 -4.00
N ALA A 28 28.40 -13.57 -3.90
CA ALA A 28 28.04 -12.61 -2.87
C ALA A 28 27.75 -13.29 -1.53
N ASN A 29 28.63 -13.06 -0.55
CA ASN A 29 28.61 -13.72 0.77
C ASN A 29 28.54 -12.74 1.94
N SER A 30 28.38 -11.44 1.69
CA SER A 30 28.25 -10.42 2.72
C SER A 30 27.04 -9.52 2.48
N ALA A 31 26.58 -8.84 3.53
CA ALA A 31 25.51 -7.85 3.41
C ALA A 31 25.89 -6.69 2.48
N ALA A 32 27.16 -6.27 2.49
CA ALA A 32 27.65 -5.23 1.60
C ALA A 32 27.63 -5.66 0.12
N ASP A 33 27.92 -6.94 -0.17
CA ASP A 33 27.79 -7.46 -1.54
C ASP A 33 26.33 -7.46 -2.01
N LEU A 34 25.37 -7.64 -1.09
CA LEU A 34 23.95 -7.61 -1.41
C LEU A 34 23.46 -6.21 -1.78
N ASP A 35 23.91 -5.18 -1.05
CA ASP A 35 23.59 -3.79 -1.38
C ASP A 35 24.17 -3.41 -2.77
N VAL A 36 25.36 -3.92 -3.12
CA VAL A 36 25.95 -3.76 -4.46
C VAL A 36 25.14 -4.49 -5.53
N LEU A 37 24.71 -5.74 -5.27
CA LEU A 37 23.87 -6.50 -6.20
C LEU A 37 22.54 -5.81 -6.48
N GLN A 38 21.89 -5.25 -5.45
CA GLN A 38 20.68 -4.47 -5.61
C GLN A 38 20.92 -3.26 -6.52
N ALA A 39 21.95 -2.46 -6.25
CA ALA A 39 22.27 -1.31 -7.08
C ALA A 39 22.59 -1.66 -8.55
N ILE A 40 23.21 -2.83 -8.80
CA ILE A 40 23.44 -3.34 -10.15
C ILE A 40 22.12 -3.68 -10.83
N LEU A 41 21.23 -4.39 -10.15
CA LEU A 41 19.96 -4.84 -10.72
C LEU A 41 19.03 -3.66 -11.03
N GLU A 42 18.98 -2.65 -10.17
CA GLU A 42 18.25 -1.39 -10.42
C GLU A 42 18.73 -0.69 -11.69
N GLN A 43 20.05 -0.65 -11.92
CA GLN A 43 20.61 -0.07 -13.14
C GLN A 43 20.26 -0.89 -14.38
N TRP A 44 20.23 -2.21 -14.25
CA TRP A 44 19.87 -3.09 -15.36
C TRP A 44 18.41 -2.96 -15.72
N GLU A 45 17.49 -2.90 -14.76
CA GLU A 45 16.08 -2.59 -15.05
C GLU A 45 15.95 -1.30 -15.87
N MET A 46 16.55 -0.21 -15.41
CA MET A 46 16.49 1.08 -16.13
C MET A 46 17.03 0.96 -17.57
N LEU A 47 18.12 0.21 -17.76
CA LEU A 47 18.75 0.02 -19.06
C LEU A 47 17.88 -0.82 -20.01
N PHE A 48 17.24 -1.89 -19.52
CA PHE A 48 16.41 -2.77 -20.34
C PHE A 48 15.03 -2.17 -20.62
N SER A 49 14.37 -1.52 -19.65
CA SER A 49 13.13 -0.77 -19.89
C SER A 49 13.33 0.35 -20.91
N SER A 50 14.46 1.07 -20.86
CA SER A 50 14.79 2.10 -21.85
C SER A 50 14.99 1.54 -23.27
N ARG A 51 15.41 0.28 -23.40
CA ARG A 51 15.54 -0.39 -24.72
C ARG A 51 14.19 -0.81 -25.27
N GLU A 52 13.26 -1.23 -24.42
CA GLU A 52 11.90 -1.61 -24.80
C GLU A 52 11.11 -0.42 -25.33
N ILE A 53 11.12 0.71 -24.60
CA ILE A 53 10.47 1.96 -25.03
C ILE A 53 10.99 2.41 -26.43
N LYS A 54 12.30 2.28 -26.67
CA LYS A 54 12.89 2.62 -27.98
C LYS A 54 12.46 1.67 -29.10
N LYS A 55 12.25 0.38 -28.80
CA LYS A 55 11.75 -0.60 -29.77
C LYS A 55 10.27 -0.35 -30.09
N GLU A 56 9.46 -0.07 -29.08
CA GLU A 56 8.03 0.26 -29.25
C GLU A 56 7.85 1.52 -30.11
N ALA A 57 8.60 2.59 -29.81
CA ALA A 57 8.57 3.84 -30.58
C ALA A 57 9.07 3.67 -32.03
N ALA A 58 9.99 2.72 -32.28
CA ALA A 58 10.43 2.39 -33.63
C ALA A 58 9.42 1.51 -34.40
N SER A 59 8.48 0.88 -33.70
CA SER A 59 7.51 -0.06 -34.26
C SER A 59 6.13 0.54 -34.52
N SER A 60 5.82 1.74 -34.02
CA SER A 60 4.55 2.44 -34.33
C SER A 60 4.63 3.06 -35.74
N PRO A 61 3.91 2.53 -36.75
CA PRO A 61 3.86 3.17 -38.05
C PRO A 61 2.98 4.41 -37.92
N ASN A 62 3.52 5.55 -38.33
CA ASN A 62 2.79 6.80 -38.47
C ASN A 62 1.77 6.67 -39.61
N GLU A 63 0.59 6.09 -39.35
CA GLU A 63 -0.54 6.10 -40.29
C GLU A 63 -1.47 7.27 -39.96
N SER A 64 -1.10 8.44 -40.47
CA SER A 64 -2.03 9.54 -40.70
C SER A 64 -3.11 9.09 -41.70
N LYS A 65 -4.27 8.68 -41.20
CA LYS A 65 -5.46 8.39 -42.02
C LYS A 65 -6.64 9.25 -41.58
N TRP A 66 -6.52 10.55 -41.86
CA TRP A 66 -7.64 11.48 -41.83
C TRP A 66 -8.18 11.62 -43.25
N SER A 67 -9.18 10.81 -43.61
CA SER A 67 -10.30 11.20 -44.47
C SER A 67 -11.20 9.97 -44.72
N ASN A 68 -12.35 9.92 -44.08
CA ASN A 68 -13.60 9.88 -44.84
C ASN A 68 -14.75 10.35 -43.96
N ASP A 69 -15.52 11.29 -44.52
CA ASP A 69 -16.75 11.84 -43.97
C ASP A 69 -17.93 10.88 -44.23
N ASP A 70 -19.04 11.18 -43.55
CA ASP A 70 -20.40 10.62 -43.66
C ASP A 70 -20.64 9.32 -42.90
N TRP A 71 -21.50 9.34 -41.87
CA TRP A 71 -22.94 9.04 -41.98
C TRP A 71 -23.65 9.38 -40.65
N ASP A 72 -24.70 10.19 -40.80
CA ASP A 72 -25.67 10.64 -39.80
C ASP A 72 -26.64 9.50 -39.39
N GLU A 73 -27.52 9.80 -38.44
CA GLU A 73 -28.69 9.04 -37.94
C GLU A 73 -28.53 8.29 -36.60
N GLY A 74 -29.15 8.90 -35.59
CA GLY A 74 -29.20 8.39 -34.23
C GLY A 74 -30.16 7.22 -34.00
N TRP A 75 -29.99 6.61 -32.83
CA TRP A 75 -31.04 5.84 -32.15
C TRP A 75 -30.94 6.11 -30.66
N GLU A 76 -32.05 6.56 -30.08
CA GLU A 76 -32.30 6.47 -28.65
C GLU A 76 -32.17 5.00 -28.22
N THR A 77 -31.38 4.71 -27.20
CA THR A 77 -31.59 3.51 -26.39
C THR A 77 -31.20 3.82 -24.94
N PHE A 78 -32.20 3.75 -24.06
CA PHE A 78 -32.05 3.82 -22.60
C PHE A 78 -31.31 2.59 -22.06
N PRO A 79 -30.76 2.64 -20.83
CA PRO A 79 -29.65 1.80 -20.39
C PRO A 79 -30.12 0.49 -19.73
N ASP A 80 -29.66 -0.65 -20.21
CA ASP A 80 -29.91 -1.97 -19.60
C ASP A 80 -28.64 -2.80 -19.29
N ASP A 81 -27.43 -2.19 -19.33
CA ASP A 81 -26.16 -2.90 -19.07
C ASP A 81 -25.38 -2.34 -17.86
N LEU A 82 -26.06 -2.06 -16.74
CA LEU A 82 -25.42 -1.69 -15.47
C LEU A 82 -24.94 -2.89 -14.61
N ILE A 83 -24.65 -4.04 -15.22
CA ILE A 83 -24.08 -5.19 -14.49
C ILE A 83 -23.04 -5.89 -15.38
N ASN A 84 -21.91 -5.22 -15.60
CA ASN A 84 -20.59 -5.83 -15.74
C ASN A 84 -19.56 -4.71 -15.95
N GLU A 85 -19.32 -3.94 -14.88
CA GLU A 85 -18.00 -3.32 -14.74
C GLU A 85 -17.03 -4.46 -14.44
N GLU A 86 -16.57 -5.14 -15.49
CA GLU A 86 -15.24 -5.74 -15.48
C GLU A 86 -14.29 -4.57 -15.19
N LYS A 87 -13.96 -4.38 -13.91
CA LYS A 87 -12.85 -3.52 -13.51
C LYS A 87 -11.68 -3.94 -14.38
N GLU A 88 -11.27 -3.06 -15.28
CA GLU A 88 -10.04 -3.20 -16.04
C GLU A 88 -8.96 -3.55 -15.00
N LYS A 89 -8.55 -4.82 -14.97
CA LYS A 89 -7.39 -5.21 -14.18
C LYS A 89 -6.25 -4.41 -14.78
N GLU A 90 -5.79 -3.39 -14.07
CA GLU A 90 -4.56 -2.68 -14.38
C GLU A 90 -3.53 -3.75 -14.73
N SER A 91 -3.14 -3.81 -16.00
CA SER A 91 -2.21 -4.81 -16.51
C SER A 91 -0.83 -4.43 -16.02
N HIS A 92 -0.57 -4.71 -14.75
CA HIS A 92 0.74 -4.51 -14.17
C HIS A 92 1.73 -5.44 -14.87
N SER A 93 2.67 -4.87 -15.62
CA SER A 93 3.77 -5.63 -16.18
C SER A 93 4.69 -6.10 -15.06
N ILE A 94 5.00 -7.40 -15.09
CA ILE A 94 5.99 -8.01 -14.20
C ILE A 94 7.38 -7.59 -14.68
N SER A 95 8.28 -7.29 -13.75
CA SER A 95 9.67 -6.98 -14.06
C SER A 95 10.32 -8.11 -14.86
N ASN A 96 11.00 -7.75 -15.94
CA ASN A 96 11.82 -8.67 -16.71
C ASN A 96 12.91 -9.38 -15.88
N PHE A 97 13.26 -8.80 -14.73
CA PHE A 97 14.25 -9.31 -13.80
C PHE A 97 13.63 -9.92 -12.52
N HIS A 98 12.34 -10.27 -12.53
CA HIS A 98 11.63 -10.76 -11.34
C HIS A 98 12.35 -11.91 -10.62
N ALA A 99 12.89 -12.89 -11.37
CA ALA A 99 13.66 -13.99 -10.81
C ALA A 99 14.97 -13.54 -10.13
N CYS A 100 15.62 -12.49 -10.64
CA CYS A 100 16.80 -11.89 -10.01
C CYS A 100 16.43 -11.14 -8.73
N TRP A 101 15.31 -10.41 -8.75
CA TRP A 101 14.76 -9.74 -7.57
C TRP A 101 14.40 -10.72 -6.47
N MET A 102 13.79 -11.85 -6.83
CA MET A 102 13.46 -12.89 -5.88
C MET A 102 14.70 -13.47 -5.19
N GLU A 103 15.84 -13.60 -5.88
CA GLU A 103 17.09 -14.01 -5.23
C GLU A 103 17.67 -12.95 -4.28
N ILE A 104 17.53 -11.66 -4.59
CA ILE A 104 17.86 -10.59 -3.64
C ILE A 104 16.97 -10.71 -2.41
N VAL A 105 15.65 -10.81 -2.60
CA VAL A 105 14.66 -10.94 -1.53
C VAL A 105 14.97 -12.15 -0.64
N LYS A 106 15.22 -13.33 -1.23
CA LYS A 106 15.63 -14.53 -0.47
C LYS A 106 16.85 -14.27 0.39
N LYS A 107 17.91 -13.65 -0.17
CA LYS A 107 19.12 -13.33 0.60
C LYS A 107 18.83 -12.32 1.71
N LEU A 108 18.02 -11.28 1.47
CA LEU A 108 17.61 -10.32 2.50
C LEU A 108 16.90 -11.01 3.67
N VAL A 109 15.99 -11.95 3.38
CA VAL A 109 15.31 -12.75 4.42
C VAL A 109 16.31 -13.62 5.18
N ILE A 110 17.21 -14.33 4.49
CA ILE A 110 18.24 -15.18 5.12
C ILE A 110 19.18 -14.37 6.03
N TYR A 111 19.55 -13.15 5.64
CA TYR A 111 20.35 -12.24 6.46
C TYR A 111 19.56 -11.54 7.57
N GLY A 112 18.28 -11.86 7.76
CA GLY A 112 17.45 -11.27 8.80
C GLY A 112 17.12 -9.79 8.57
N ARG A 113 17.03 -9.36 7.30
CA ARG A 113 16.68 -7.98 6.90
C ARG A 113 15.30 -7.89 6.22
N PRO A 114 14.19 -8.34 6.84
CA PRO A 114 12.87 -8.25 6.22
C PRO A 114 12.37 -6.80 6.04
N SER A 115 12.84 -5.84 6.84
CA SER A 115 12.54 -4.41 6.63
C SER A 115 13.07 -3.91 5.29
N ALA A 116 14.26 -4.36 4.87
CA ALA A 116 14.82 -4.00 3.57
C ALA A 116 14.01 -4.60 2.40
N VAL A 117 13.38 -5.77 2.59
CA VAL A 117 12.42 -6.33 1.61
C VAL A 117 11.21 -5.42 1.48
N MET A 118 10.67 -4.96 2.61
CA MET A 118 9.52 -4.06 2.66
C MET A 118 9.83 -2.71 1.98
N GLU A 119 10.99 -2.12 2.26
CA GLU A 119 11.47 -0.90 1.61
C GLU A 119 11.63 -1.07 0.09
N LEU A 120 12.20 -2.20 -0.34
CA LEU A 120 12.40 -2.51 -1.76
C LEU A 120 11.05 -2.61 -2.51
N LEU A 121 10.09 -3.36 -1.95
CA LEU A 121 8.75 -3.51 -2.54
C LEU A 121 7.98 -2.20 -2.53
N ASP A 122 8.09 -1.40 -1.47
CA ASP A 122 7.41 -0.11 -1.39
C ASP A 122 7.93 0.86 -2.46
N GLN A 123 9.25 0.93 -2.66
CA GLN A 123 9.86 1.76 -3.70
C GLN A 123 9.45 1.32 -5.11
N SER A 124 9.17 0.04 -5.33
CA SER A 124 8.76 -0.45 -6.63
C SER A 124 7.36 0.05 -7.03
N LEU A 125 6.50 0.36 -6.05
CA LEU A 125 5.17 0.93 -6.29
C LEU A 125 5.21 2.30 -6.99
N LEU A 126 6.33 3.01 -6.90
CA LEU A 126 6.52 4.33 -7.51
C LEU A 126 6.99 4.26 -8.97
N LYS A 127 7.45 3.09 -9.43
CA LYS A 127 8.03 2.92 -10.77
C LYS A 127 6.96 2.43 -11.77
N PRO A 128 6.85 3.04 -12.97
CA PRO A 128 5.97 2.53 -14.02
C PRO A 128 6.49 1.17 -14.53
N GLY A 129 5.71 0.10 -14.35
CA GLY A 129 6.10 -1.30 -14.67
C GLY A 129 6.60 -2.13 -13.47
N GLY A 130 6.16 -1.76 -12.25
CA GLY A 130 6.86 -2.02 -10.99
C GLY A 130 6.50 -3.27 -10.17
N LEU A 131 6.09 -4.39 -10.78
CA LEU A 131 5.96 -5.64 -10.03
C LEU A 131 7.26 -6.42 -10.03
N LEU A 132 7.99 -6.36 -8.91
CA LEU A 132 9.28 -7.03 -8.76
C LEU A 132 9.17 -8.55 -8.69
N LEU A 133 8.04 -9.08 -8.21
CA LEU A 133 7.84 -10.51 -7.99
C LEU A 133 6.56 -10.94 -8.69
N ASP A 134 6.55 -12.14 -9.24
CA ASP A 134 5.33 -12.80 -9.71
C ASP A 134 4.52 -13.42 -8.55
N GLU A 135 3.31 -13.93 -8.85
CA GLU A 135 2.44 -14.53 -7.81
C GLU A 135 3.03 -15.82 -7.20
N GLY A 136 3.72 -16.64 -8.00
CA GLY A 136 4.39 -17.85 -7.51
C GLY A 136 5.56 -17.52 -6.57
N GLU A 137 6.31 -16.49 -6.90
CA GLU A 137 7.39 -15.94 -6.08
C GLU A 137 6.85 -15.32 -4.79
N ALA A 138 5.71 -14.62 -4.85
CA ALA A 138 5.01 -14.11 -3.68
C ALA A 138 4.57 -15.24 -2.73
N LYS A 139 4.11 -16.38 -3.26
CA LYS A 139 3.80 -17.59 -2.47
C LYS A 139 5.04 -18.19 -1.82
N SER A 140 6.14 -18.29 -2.56
CA SER A 140 7.42 -18.74 -2.00
C SER A 140 7.92 -17.79 -0.89
N LEU A 141 7.71 -16.49 -1.06
CA LEU A 141 8.05 -15.49 -0.04
C LEU A 141 7.21 -15.66 1.24
N PHE A 142 5.91 -15.95 1.10
CA PHE A 142 5.05 -16.29 2.24
C PHE A 142 5.61 -17.48 3.02
N GLU A 143 5.92 -18.59 2.35
CA GLU A 143 6.43 -19.82 2.98
C GLU A 143 7.75 -19.58 3.76
N MET A 144 8.61 -18.69 3.26
CA MET A 144 9.85 -18.33 3.95
C MET A 144 9.63 -17.45 5.19
N LEU A 145 8.66 -16.55 5.15
CA LEU A 145 8.44 -15.54 6.20
C LEU A 145 7.48 -16.00 7.30
N VAL A 146 6.56 -16.93 7.00
CA VAL A 146 5.43 -17.29 7.88
C VAL A 146 5.86 -17.68 9.30
N ASN A 147 7.02 -18.32 9.43
CA ASN A 147 7.55 -18.78 10.72
C ASN A 147 8.36 -17.72 11.48
N ILE A 148 8.60 -16.54 10.90
CA ILE A 148 9.40 -15.48 11.51
C ILE A 148 8.51 -14.58 12.36
N ASP A 149 7.58 -13.87 11.72
CA ASP A 149 6.69 -12.90 12.35
C ASP A 149 5.49 -12.67 11.43
N CYS A 150 4.27 -12.96 11.91
CA CYS A 150 3.06 -12.86 11.10
C CYS A 150 2.77 -11.43 10.64
N PHE A 151 3.12 -10.40 11.42
CA PHE A 151 2.86 -9.01 11.05
C PHE A 151 3.89 -8.50 10.04
N VAL A 152 5.13 -8.99 10.09
CA VAL A 152 6.12 -8.75 9.03
C VAL A 152 5.65 -9.37 7.71
N VAL A 153 5.11 -10.59 7.75
CA VAL A 153 4.55 -11.26 6.56
C VAL A 153 3.41 -10.43 5.97
N VAL A 154 2.48 -9.96 6.81
CA VAL A 154 1.36 -9.10 6.37
C VAL A 154 1.88 -7.80 5.76
N LYS A 155 2.80 -7.10 6.43
CA LYS A 155 3.39 -5.85 5.93
C LYS A 155 4.05 -6.01 4.56
N ILE A 156 4.74 -7.13 4.32
CA ILE A 156 5.42 -7.41 3.06
C ILE A 156 4.44 -7.82 1.95
N LEU A 157 3.57 -8.80 2.21
CA LEU A 157 2.73 -9.39 1.17
C LEU A 157 1.57 -8.49 0.74
N LEU A 158 1.09 -7.61 1.61
CA LEU A 158 0.06 -6.64 1.24
C LEU A 158 0.60 -5.53 0.30
N LEU A 159 1.92 -5.34 0.18
CA LEU A 159 2.50 -4.44 -0.82
C LEU A 159 2.38 -5.01 -2.25
N LEU A 160 2.36 -6.33 -2.39
CA LEU A 160 2.20 -7.02 -3.67
C LEU A 160 0.71 -7.05 -4.09
N PRO A 161 0.36 -6.98 -5.38
CA PRO A 161 -1.02 -6.88 -5.86
C PRO A 161 -1.74 -8.23 -6.02
N TYR A 162 -1.34 -9.27 -5.27
CA TYR A 162 -1.84 -10.63 -5.48
C TYR A 162 -2.85 -11.05 -4.41
N ASP A 163 -4.09 -11.30 -4.83
CA ASP A 163 -5.19 -11.64 -3.91
C ASP A 163 -4.90 -12.90 -3.08
N ALA A 164 -4.36 -13.96 -3.70
CA ALA A 164 -4.12 -15.23 -3.00
C ALA A 164 -3.06 -15.09 -1.87
N PRO A 165 -1.84 -14.57 -2.12
CA PRO A 165 -0.88 -14.28 -1.06
C PRO A 165 -1.40 -13.32 0.01
N ARG A 166 -2.13 -12.26 -0.38
CA ARG A 166 -2.76 -11.31 0.56
C ARG A 166 -3.75 -12.00 1.49
N LEU A 167 -4.60 -12.87 0.94
CA LEU A 167 -5.59 -13.60 1.73
C LEU A 167 -4.91 -14.60 2.68
N GLN A 168 -3.88 -15.31 2.21
CA GLN A 168 -3.12 -16.26 3.03
C GLN A 168 -2.46 -15.58 4.23
N CYS A 169 -1.82 -14.42 4.03
CA CYS A 169 -1.20 -13.72 5.16
C CYS A 169 -2.21 -13.18 6.17
N LEU A 170 -3.38 -12.75 5.72
CA LEU A 170 -4.47 -12.32 6.61
C LEU A 170 -5.08 -13.50 7.39
N GLN A 171 -5.20 -14.68 6.75
CA GLN A 171 -5.64 -15.90 7.43
C GLN A 171 -4.67 -16.33 8.52
N GLU A 172 -3.36 -16.26 8.25
CA GLU A 172 -2.36 -16.57 9.25
C GLU A 172 -2.40 -15.56 10.41
N ALA A 173 -2.51 -14.27 10.11
CA ALA A 173 -2.65 -13.24 11.14
C ALA A 173 -3.89 -13.45 12.03
N GLU A 174 -5.02 -13.86 11.43
CA GLU A 174 -6.23 -14.23 12.17
C GLU A 174 -6.01 -15.42 13.10
N LEU A 175 -5.32 -16.47 12.65
CA LEU A 175 -4.99 -17.65 13.48
C LEU A 175 -4.09 -17.25 14.64
N VAL A 176 -3.00 -16.54 14.36
CA VAL A 176 -2.05 -16.10 15.39
C VAL A 176 -2.71 -15.19 16.42
N LEU A 177 -3.55 -14.24 16.00
CA LEU A 177 -4.27 -13.35 16.90
C LEU A 177 -5.29 -14.11 17.77
N LYS A 178 -5.97 -15.12 17.24
CA LYS A 178 -6.89 -15.97 18.00
C LYS A 178 -6.16 -16.79 19.07
N GLU A 179 -5.00 -17.33 18.74
CA GLU A 179 -4.25 -18.22 19.64
C GLU A 179 -3.44 -17.46 20.68
N ARG A 180 -2.75 -16.39 20.27
CA ARG A 180 -1.75 -15.68 21.10
C ARG A 180 -2.25 -14.34 21.63
N GLY A 181 -3.38 -13.86 21.13
CA GLY A 181 -3.91 -12.53 21.46
C GLY A 181 -3.10 -11.39 20.85
N VAL A 182 -3.36 -10.17 21.32
CA VAL A 182 -2.65 -8.96 20.88
C VAL A 182 -1.20 -9.04 21.36
N PRO A 183 -0.21 -8.97 20.45
CA PRO A 183 1.16 -9.21 20.85
C PRO A 183 1.73 -7.98 21.56
N SER A 184 2.32 -8.19 22.75
CA SER A 184 2.78 -7.12 23.66
C SER A 184 4.03 -6.38 23.20
N ASN A 185 4.76 -6.90 22.20
CA ASN A 185 6.10 -6.45 21.83
C ASN A 185 6.18 -5.65 20.52
N HIS A 186 5.07 -5.41 19.81
CA HIS A 186 5.08 -4.81 18.45
C HIS A 186 4.83 -3.30 18.42
N ILE A 187 5.09 -2.60 19.52
CA ILE A 187 4.84 -1.15 19.67
C ILE A 187 5.65 -0.30 18.65
N VAL A 188 6.69 -0.87 18.05
CA VAL A 188 7.61 -0.17 17.15
C VAL A 188 7.08 -0.26 15.70
N HIS A 189 6.64 0.89 15.16
CA HIS A 189 6.09 1.06 13.81
C HIS A 189 4.72 0.41 13.54
N GLU A 190 3.80 0.54 14.50
CA GLU A 190 2.39 0.14 14.35
C GLU A 190 1.66 0.87 13.22
N TYR A 191 2.03 2.14 12.95
CA TYR A 191 1.46 2.92 11.86
C TYR A 191 1.77 2.30 10.49
N GLU A 192 2.91 1.62 10.31
CA GLU A 192 3.26 0.98 9.04
C GLU A 192 2.27 -0.14 8.67
N LEU A 193 1.83 -0.92 9.67
CA LEU A 193 0.83 -1.97 9.42
C LEU A 193 -0.47 -1.35 8.92
N LEU A 194 -0.93 -0.30 9.59
CA LEU A 194 -2.14 0.42 9.19
C LEU A 194 -1.98 1.05 7.80
N THR A 195 -0.83 1.68 7.51
CA THR A 195 -0.50 2.22 6.19
C THR A 195 -0.61 1.17 5.10
N VAL A 196 0.05 0.02 5.28
CA VAL A 196 0.05 -1.05 4.29
C VAL A 196 -1.37 -1.59 4.08
N VAL A 197 -2.10 -1.88 5.15
CA VAL A 197 -3.48 -2.42 5.10
C VAL A 197 -4.43 -1.47 4.37
N LEU A 198 -4.40 -0.18 4.70
CA LEU A 198 -5.22 0.83 4.03
C LEU A 198 -4.81 1.01 2.58
N SER A 199 -3.50 1.05 2.28
CA SER A 199 -3.03 1.20 0.91
C SER A 199 -3.42 0.01 0.03
N ALA A 200 -3.48 -1.20 0.60
CA ALA A 200 -3.74 -2.45 -0.11
C ALA A 200 -5.23 -2.72 -0.36
N GLU A 201 -6.13 -1.87 0.18
CA GLU A 201 -7.58 -1.94 0.00
C GLU A 201 -8.21 -3.26 0.51
N VAL A 202 -7.55 -3.92 1.46
CA VAL A 202 -8.05 -5.19 2.04
C VAL A 202 -9.06 -4.97 3.17
N MET A 203 -9.28 -3.73 3.61
CA MET A 203 -10.18 -3.42 4.72
C MET A 203 -11.62 -3.86 4.46
N GLN A 204 -12.16 -3.64 3.26
CA GLN A 204 -13.50 -4.12 2.91
C GLN A 204 -13.60 -5.65 3.05
N ILE A 205 -12.59 -6.39 2.58
CA ILE A 205 -12.53 -7.85 2.71
C ILE A 205 -12.52 -8.27 4.18
N VAL A 206 -11.69 -7.61 5.00
CA VAL A 206 -11.57 -7.87 6.44
C VAL A 206 -12.88 -7.58 7.18
N ILE A 207 -13.61 -6.52 6.80
CA ILE A 207 -14.85 -6.13 7.47
C ILE A 207 -16.02 -7.04 7.06
N PHE A 208 -16.17 -7.33 5.77
CA PHE A 208 -17.31 -8.11 5.27
C PHE A 208 -17.18 -9.61 5.51
N ASN A 209 -15.95 -10.12 5.63
CA ASN A 209 -15.74 -11.54 5.86
C ASN A 209 -15.60 -11.84 7.36
N PRO A 210 -16.58 -12.54 7.98
CA PRO A 210 -16.55 -12.85 9.42
C PRO A 210 -15.38 -13.75 9.82
N ALA A 211 -14.73 -14.43 8.86
CA ALA A 211 -13.53 -15.21 9.13
C ALA A 211 -12.38 -14.35 9.68
N PHE A 212 -12.35 -13.05 9.35
CA PHE A 212 -11.32 -12.09 9.78
C PHE A 212 -11.74 -11.22 10.97
N GLY A 213 -12.71 -11.67 11.78
CA GLY A 213 -13.24 -10.86 12.89
C GLY A 213 -12.18 -10.45 13.92
N THR A 214 -11.15 -11.26 14.15
CA THR A 214 -10.08 -10.95 15.11
C THR A 214 -9.08 -9.94 14.53
N VAL A 215 -8.72 -10.10 13.25
CA VAL A 215 -7.93 -9.12 12.50
C VAL A 215 -8.66 -7.78 12.46
N PHE A 216 -9.97 -7.77 12.17
CA PHE A 216 -10.75 -6.54 12.19
C PHE A 216 -10.74 -5.87 13.57
N SER A 217 -11.00 -6.65 14.61
CA SER A 217 -10.95 -6.16 16.00
C SER A 217 -9.56 -5.61 16.36
N TYR A 218 -8.50 -6.26 15.89
CA TYR A 218 -7.13 -5.79 16.07
C TYR A 218 -6.86 -4.49 15.31
N MET A 219 -7.36 -4.31 14.09
CA MET A 219 -7.25 -3.02 13.39
C MET A 219 -7.97 -1.89 14.15
N CYS A 220 -9.15 -2.15 14.72
CA CYS A 220 -9.83 -1.17 15.57
C CYS A 220 -9.03 -0.83 16.83
N TYR A 221 -8.44 -1.85 17.48
CA TYR A 221 -7.53 -1.66 18.60
C TYR A 221 -6.32 -0.80 18.22
N LEU A 222 -5.68 -1.12 17.09
CA LEU A 222 -4.51 -0.43 16.56
C LEU A 222 -4.81 1.05 16.30
N VAL A 223 -5.93 1.36 15.65
CA VAL A 223 -6.37 2.74 15.41
C VAL A 223 -6.64 3.47 16.73
N GLY A 224 -7.27 2.81 17.69
CA GLY A 224 -7.47 3.38 19.03
C GLY A 224 -6.16 3.66 19.77
N HIS A 225 -5.20 2.75 19.68
CA HIS A 225 -3.87 2.91 20.26
C HIS A 225 -3.12 4.08 19.62
N LEU A 226 -3.02 4.09 18.29
CA LEU A 226 -2.36 5.16 17.52
C LEU A 226 -3.01 6.52 17.77
N ALA A 227 -4.35 6.58 17.88
CA ALA A 227 -5.06 7.80 18.22
C ALA A 227 -4.65 8.35 19.60
N ARG A 228 -4.58 7.48 20.62
CA ARG A 228 -4.14 7.88 21.96
C ARG A 228 -2.71 8.39 21.94
N VAL A 229 -1.79 7.65 21.33
CA VAL A 229 -0.36 8.04 21.27
C VAL A 229 -0.21 9.35 20.49
N CYS A 230 -0.93 9.52 19.37
CA CYS A 230 -0.90 10.74 18.59
C CYS A 230 -1.39 11.95 19.41
N GLN A 231 -2.48 11.81 20.17
CA GLN A 231 -2.96 12.88 21.05
C GLN A 231 -1.97 13.21 22.15
N GLU A 232 -1.33 12.21 22.77
CA GLU A 232 -0.29 12.40 23.78
C GLU A 232 0.92 13.17 23.23
N GLU A 233 1.38 12.85 22.01
CA GLU A 233 2.49 13.56 21.36
C GLU A 233 2.12 15.00 20.98
N LEU A 234 0.92 15.22 20.41
CA LEU A 234 0.43 16.57 20.10
C LEU A 234 0.37 17.47 21.36
N LEU A 235 0.00 16.90 22.52
CA LEU A 235 0.00 17.61 23.80
C LEU A 235 1.42 17.95 24.28
N LYS A 236 2.36 17.01 24.20
CA LYS A 236 3.77 17.25 24.58
C LYS A 236 4.40 18.37 23.77
N HIS A 237 4.09 18.45 22.48
CA HIS A 237 4.56 19.53 21.61
C HIS A 237 3.93 20.87 21.95
N ARG A 238 2.61 20.91 22.22
CA ARG A 238 1.93 22.13 22.68
C ARG A 238 2.54 22.68 23.97
N ASP A 239 2.96 21.81 24.87
CA ASP A 239 3.56 22.18 26.15
C ASP A 239 5.06 22.54 26.05
N GLY A 240 5.63 22.56 24.84
CA GLY A 240 7.05 22.90 24.60
C GLY A 240 8.04 21.88 25.15
N LYS A 241 7.58 20.65 25.44
CA LYS A 241 8.39 19.55 26.03
C LYS A 241 8.89 18.53 25.00
N GLY A 242 8.57 18.70 23.72
CA GLY A 242 8.92 17.75 22.66
C GLY A 242 10.33 17.92 22.11
N GLY A 243 11.13 16.85 22.13
CA GLY A 243 12.28 16.71 21.22
C GLY A 243 11.79 16.39 19.79
N SER A 244 12.62 16.66 18.78
CA SER A 244 12.46 16.12 17.41
C SER A 244 12.89 14.64 17.41
N PRO A 245 12.16 13.66 16.83
CA PRO A 245 11.59 13.65 15.46
C PRO A 245 10.22 12.95 15.24
N ASP A 246 9.40 12.64 16.25
CA ASP A 246 8.24 11.74 16.07
C ASP A 246 6.94 12.40 15.55
N TRP A 247 7.02 13.68 15.17
CA TRP A 247 5.92 14.47 14.63
C TRP A 247 5.43 13.96 13.25
N CYS A 248 6.30 13.32 12.44
CA CYS A 248 5.93 12.84 11.10
C CYS A 248 4.76 11.86 11.16
N TRP A 249 4.84 10.83 12.01
CA TRP A 249 3.81 9.80 12.04
C TRP A 249 2.52 10.27 12.73
N SER A 250 2.61 11.13 13.75
CA SER A 250 1.42 11.68 14.43
C SER A 250 0.59 12.54 13.49
N LEU A 251 1.27 13.40 12.72
CA LEU A 251 0.63 14.21 11.68
C LEU A 251 0.05 13.31 10.60
N LEU A 252 0.84 12.36 10.08
CA LEU A 252 0.42 11.35 9.11
C LEU A 252 -0.84 10.59 9.56
N PHE A 253 -0.89 10.17 10.82
CA PHE A 253 -2.04 9.47 11.37
C PHE A 253 -3.29 10.34 11.34
N GLY A 254 -3.20 11.58 11.84
CA GLY A 254 -4.33 12.49 11.92
C GLY A 254 -4.82 13.03 10.58
N THR A 255 -3.94 13.15 9.57
CA THR A 255 -4.25 13.75 8.27
C THR A 255 -4.53 12.73 7.17
N LEU A 256 -4.00 11.50 7.27
CA LEU A 256 -4.14 10.47 6.24
C LEU A 256 -4.75 9.18 6.78
N LEU A 257 -4.09 8.51 7.74
CA LEU A 257 -4.47 7.14 8.12
C LEU A 257 -5.85 7.08 8.80
N LEU A 258 -6.11 7.96 9.77
CA LEU A 258 -7.39 7.99 10.46
C LEU A 258 -8.54 8.36 9.49
N PRO A 259 -8.45 9.44 8.68
CA PRO A 259 -9.47 9.74 7.67
C PRO A 259 -9.75 8.57 6.72
N CYS A 260 -8.71 7.90 6.20
CA CYS A 260 -8.87 6.71 5.35
C CYS A 260 -9.60 5.58 6.08
N PHE A 261 -9.18 5.25 7.30
CA PHE A 261 -9.82 4.19 8.07
C PHE A 261 -11.30 4.48 8.38
N ILE A 262 -11.63 5.74 8.71
CA ILE A 262 -13.02 6.16 8.93
C ILE A 262 -13.84 6.05 7.64
N ALA A 263 -13.29 6.46 6.50
CA ALA A 263 -13.95 6.32 5.20
C ALA A 263 -14.22 4.84 4.86
N GLU A 264 -13.24 3.96 5.05
CA GLU A 264 -13.39 2.50 4.86
C GLU A 264 -14.52 1.91 5.71
N LEU A 265 -14.61 2.29 6.99
CA LEU A 265 -15.70 1.84 7.87
C LEU A 265 -17.07 2.32 7.37
N VAL A 266 -17.17 3.55 6.88
CA VAL A 266 -18.42 4.10 6.34
C VAL A 266 -18.86 3.34 5.09
N LEU A 267 -17.94 3.13 4.15
CA LEU A 267 -18.19 2.36 2.93
C LEU A 267 -18.59 0.91 3.25
N ALA A 268 -18.02 0.34 4.31
CA ALA A 268 -18.38 -0.99 4.82
C ALA A 268 -19.67 -1.02 5.67
N LYS A 269 -20.45 0.08 5.69
CA LYS A 269 -21.69 0.24 6.48
C LYS A 269 -21.50 0.10 8.00
N GLN A 270 -20.28 0.28 8.51
CA GLN A 270 -19.94 0.32 9.93
C GLN A 270 -20.04 1.74 10.51
N CYS A 271 -21.07 2.51 10.13
CA CYS A 271 -21.20 3.93 10.45
C CYS A 271 -21.27 4.21 11.96
N ILE A 272 -21.86 3.29 12.75
CA ILE A 272 -21.93 3.43 14.22
C ILE A 272 -20.53 3.39 14.83
N LEU A 273 -19.70 2.43 14.41
CA LEU A 273 -18.32 2.31 14.88
C LEU A 273 -17.48 3.50 14.43
N ALA A 274 -17.57 3.87 13.14
CA ALA A 274 -16.88 5.03 12.59
C ALA A 274 -17.20 6.31 13.37
N GLY A 275 -18.49 6.56 13.59
CA GLY A 275 -18.94 7.74 14.32
C GLY A 275 -18.57 7.72 15.81
N PHE A 276 -18.50 6.54 16.45
CA PHE A 276 -17.99 6.43 17.82
C PHE A 276 -16.50 6.81 17.91
N ILE A 277 -15.67 6.30 16.98
CA ILE A 277 -14.24 6.64 16.90
C ILE A 277 -14.08 8.15 16.70
N VAL A 278 -14.80 8.72 15.73
CA VAL A 278 -14.79 10.17 15.45
C VAL A 278 -15.25 11.00 16.64
N SER A 279 -16.33 10.59 17.31
CA SER A 279 -16.85 11.29 18.50
C SER A 279 -15.79 11.35 19.61
N ARG A 280 -15.07 10.25 19.83
CA ARG A 280 -13.95 10.17 20.79
C ARG A 280 -12.75 11.01 20.35
N TRP A 281 -12.38 10.93 19.08
CA TRP A 281 -11.30 11.72 18.49
C TRP A 281 -11.53 13.24 18.63
N MET A 282 -12.76 13.68 18.40
CA MET A 282 -13.15 15.08 18.52
C MET A 282 -13.45 15.52 19.97
N HIS A 283 -13.26 14.65 20.97
CA HIS A 283 -13.62 14.91 22.37
C HIS A 283 -15.06 15.37 22.56
N THR A 284 -16.00 14.81 21.79
CA THR A 284 -17.43 15.10 21.93
C THR A 284 -17.88 14.66 23.33
N HIS A 285 -18.58 15.53 24.05
CA HIS A 285 -18.98 15.24 25.42
C HIS A 285 -19.88 13.98 25.45
N PRO A 286 -19.69 13.02 26.38
CA PRO A 286 -20.46 11.76 26.38
C PRO A 286 -21.97 11.93 26.46
N SER A 287 -22.47 13.03 27.05
CA SER A 287 -23.90 13.35 27.07
C SER A 287 -24.48 13.70 25.69
N LEU A 288 -23.61 13.96 24.71
CA LEU A 288 -23.93 14.20 23.31
C LEU A 288 -23.67 12.95 22.46
N GLY A 289 -23.51 11.75 23.05
CA GLY A 289 -23.29 10.49 22.34
C GLY A 289 -24.59 9.82 21.84
N LEU A 290 -25.57 10.59 21.40
CA LEU A 290 -26.81 10.08 20.80
C LEU A 290 -26.56 9.65 19.34
N ILE A 291 -27.44 8.82 18.77
CA ILE A 291 -27.27 8.31 17.39
C ILE A 291 -27.23 9.46 16.37
N ASP A 292 -28.09 10.47 16.55
CA ASP A 292 -28.17 11.62 15.63
C ASP A 292 -26.90 12.48 15.65
N THR A 293 -26.26 12.60 16.81
CA THR A 293 -25.01 13.35 16.95
C THR A 293 -23.82 12.56 16.43
N VAL A 294 -23.84 11.22 16.51
CA VAL A 294 -22.82 10.35 15.92
C VAL A 294 -22.80 10.52 14.40
N GLN A 295 -23.96 10.47 13.73
CA GLN A 295 -24.05 10.71 12.29
C GLN A 295 -23.63 12.13 11.89
N ALA A 296 -24.12 13.16 12.61
CA ALA A 296 -23.74 14.54 12.34
C ALA A 296 -22.23 14.80 12.57
N SER A 297 -21.64 14.16 13.59
CA SER A 297 -20.21 14.26 13.89
C SER A 297 -19.36 13.64 12.79
N LEU A 298 -19.80 12.49 12.27
CA LEU A 298 -19.14 11.78 11.19
C LEU A 298 -19.19 12.57 9.88
N HIS A 299 -20.34 13.16 9.55
CA HIS A 299 -20.49 14.04 8.39
C HIS A 299 -19.56 15.25 8.48
N LYS A 300 -19.62 16.00 9.59
CA LYS A 300 -18.75 17.16 9.81
C LYS A 300 -17.26 16.81 9.80
N TYR A 301 -16.90 15.66 10.36
CA TYR A 301 -15.52 15.19 10.34
C TYR A 301 -15.03 14.96 8.91
N LEU A 302 -15.78 14.19 8.11
CA LEU A 302 -15.39 13.88 6.73
C LEU A 302 -15.38 15.12 5.83
N GLU A 303 -16.36 16.04 5.97
CA GLU A 303 -16.34 17.34 5.28
C GLU A 303 -15.09 18.15 5.66
N GLY A 304 -14.76 18.19 6.95
CA GLY A 304 -13.57 18.87 7.45
C GLY A 304 -12.27 18.28 6.89
N GLN A 305 -12.19 16.95 6.74
CA GLN A 305 -11.02 16.30 6.11
C GLN A 305 -10.95 16.60 4.62
N LEU A 306 -12.08 16.57 3.90
CA LEU A 306 -12.13 16.87 2.47
C LEU A 306 -11.63 18.28 2.15
N LEU A 307 -12.01 19.26 2.98
CA LEU A 307 -11.52 20.64 2.88
C LEU A 307 -10.01 20.73 3.10
N ARG A 308 -9.45 19.93 4.01
CA ARG A 308 -7.99 19.90 4.30
C ARG A 308 -7.18 19.26 3.18
N VAL A 309 -7.70 18.21 2.55
CA VAL A 309 -7.04 17.55 1.41
C VAL A 309 -6.97 18.47 0.19
N SER A 310 -7.93 19.38 0.07
CA SER A 310 -7.97 20.37 -1.00
C SER A 310 -7.01 21.57 -0.79
N ASP A 311 -6.33 21.65 0.36
CA ASP A 311 -5.39 22.72 0.67
C ASP A 311 -3.97 22.39 0.14
N PRO A 312 -3.44 23.18 -0.83
CA PRO A 312 -2.14 22.93 -1.44
C PRO A 312 -0.94 23.09 -0.48
N MET A 313 -1.13 23.64 0.73
CA MET A 313 -0.07 23.73 1.75
C MET A 313 0.29 22.38 2.41
N ASN A 314 -0.44 21.30 2.13
CA ASN A 314 -0.25 20.00 2.79
C ASN A 314 0.69 19.03 2.02
N GLY A 315 1.30 19.51 0.93
CA GLY A 315 2.05 18.70 -0.01
C GLY A 315 3.50 18.44 0.37
N ASP A 316 3.79 17.79 1.51
CA ASP A 316 4.96 16.89 1.63
C ASP A 316 4.98 16.04 2.92
N LEU A 317 3.83 15.50 3.33
CA LEU A 317 3.71 14.70 4.56
C LEU A 317 4.50 13.38 4.54
N GLY A 318 4.88 12.89 3.35
CA GLY A 318 5.40 11.55 3.14
C GLY A 318 6.91 11.44 2.89
N ALA A 319 7.66 12.54 2.78
CA ALA A 319 9.08 12.48 2.41
C ALA A 319 10.01 11.98 3.52
N SER A 320 9.57 11.99 4.78
CA SER A 320 10.39 11.58 5.94
C SER A 320 9.90 10.32 6.66
N CYS A 321 8.77 9.76 6.22
CA CYS A 321 8.17 8.58 6.81
C CYS A 321 8.50 7.33 5.97
N ASN A 322 8.68 6.18 6.61
CA ASN A 322 8.82 4.90 5.92
C ASN A 322 7.58 4.63 5.06
N LEU A 323 7.71 3.82 4.01
CA LEU A 323 6.63 3.45 3.08
C LEU A 323 6.11 4.57 2.16
N HIS A 324 7.02 5.31 1.54
CA HIS A 324 6.66 6.41 0.64
C HIS A 324 5.73 5.97 -0.51
N GLY A 325 5.93 4.79 -1.08
CA GLY A 325 5.10 4.25 -2.15
C GLY A 325 3.66 4.00 -1.73
N ALA A 326 3.47 3.26 -0.63
CA ALA A 326 2.16 2.98 -0.06
C ALA A 326 1.44 4.27 0.39
N LEU A 327 2.19 5.22 0.96
CA LEU A 327 1.67 6.54 1.37
C LEU A 327 1.24 7.39 0.18
N SER A 328 2.04 7.43 -0.89
CA SER A 328 1.69 8.11 -2.14
C SER A 328 0.40 7.54 -2.75
N ARG A 329 0.30 6.20 -2.80
CA ARG A 329 -0.92 5.50 -3.28
C ARG A 329 -2.14 5.80 -2.41
N LEU A 330 -1.97 5.85 -1.10
CA LEU A 330 -3.08 6.16 -0.19
C LEU A 330 -3.50 7.62 -0.29
N SER A 331 -2.54 8.54 -0.37
CA SER A 331 -2.77 9.98 -0.50
C SER A 331 -3.49 10.33 -1.79
N SER A 332 -3.14 9.69 -2.91
CA SER A 332 -3.81 9.93 -4.20
C SER A 332 -5.28 9.48 -4.19
N LYS A 333 -5.63 8.51 -3.34
CA LYS A 333 -6.98 7.95 -3.22
C LYS A 333 -7.84 8.63 -2.14
N LEU A 334 -7.23 9.29 -1.18
CA LEU A 334 -7.92 9.86 -0.02
C LEU A 334 -9.10 10.75 -0.41
N ASN A 335 -8.94 11.64 -1.40
CA ASN A 335 -10.01 12.53 -1.84
C ASN A 335 -11.24 11.74 -2.33
N ASN A 336 -11.02 10.74 -3.19
CA ASN A 336 -12.09 9.90 -3.73
C ASN A 336 -12.76 9.08 -2.62
N LEU A 337 -11.97 8.49 -1.72
CA LEU A 337 -12.49 7.73 -0.57
C LEU A 337 -13.40 8.58 0.32
N LEU A 338 -12.98 9.81 0.65
CA LEU A 338 -13.77 10.74 1.47
C LEU A 338 -15.07 11.15 0.76
N GLN A 339 -15.04 11.42 -0.54
CA GLN A 339 -16.23 11.78 -1.31
C GLN A 339 -17.22 10.61 -1.42
N SER A 340 -16.73 9.40 -1.65
CA SER A 340 -17.56 8.18 -1.68
C SER A 340 -18.20 7.94 -0.32
N ALA A 341 -17.44 8.02 0.77
CA ALA A 341 -17.96 7.86 2.13
C ALA A 341 -19.02 8.92 2.49
N LEU A 342 -18.80 10.18 2.12
CA LEU A 342 -19.80 11.25 2.32
C LEU A 342 -21.09 11.01 1.53
N SER A 343 -20.97 10.50 0.30
CA SER A 343 -22.13 10.17 -0.53
C SER A 343 -22.96 9.03 0.08
N ASP A 344 -22.29 8.02 0.64
CA ASP A 344 -22.90 6.88 1.32
C ASP A 344 -23.59 7.23 2.66
N LEU A 345 -23.22 8.35 3.28
CA LEU A 345 -23.82 8.84 4.53
C LEU A 345 -25.09 9.67 4.31
N LYS A 346 -25.42 10.02 3.07
CA LYS A 346 -26.64 10.79 2.78
C LYS A 346 -27.86 9.95 3.18
N PRO A 347 -28.81 10.51 3.95
CA PRO A 347 -30.01 9.78 4.32
C PRO A 347 -30.78 9.41 3.05
N SER A 348 -31.18 8.14 2.92
CA SER A 348 -32.19 7.72 1.97
C SER A 348 -33.44 8.55 2.22
N THR A 349 -33.73 9.48 1.31
CA THR A 349 -34.91 10.36 1.31
C THR A 349 -36.22 9.60 1.31
#